data_AF-K8XM41-F1
#
_entry.id   AF-K8XM41-F1
#
_cell.length_a   1.000
_cell.length_b   1.000
_cell.length_c   1.000
_cell.angle_alpha   90.00
_cell.angle_beta   90.00
_cell.angle_gamma   90.00
#
_symmetry.space_group_name_H-M   'P 1'
#
loop_
_entity.id
_entity.type
_entity.pdbx_description
1 polymer ?
#
loop_
_entity_poly.entity_id
_entity_poly.type
_entity_poly.pdbx_seq_one_letter_code
_entity_poly.pdbx_strand_id
1 'polypeptide(L)'
;MADLIVRTAANGATLTRVVDRLVSTAAVYREVDLVDRREARVYLSARGRALHRRLATVVEEHERIFLGGNHLPEAAVHRLCSAFLAVTEVRAEH
;
A
#
# COMPACT_ATOMS: atom_id res chain seq x y z
N MET A 1 -6.89 -8.39 6.35
CA MET A 1 -5.39 -8.46 6.33
C MET A 1 -4.84 -9.17 5.09
N ALA A 2 -5.41 -10.29 4.65
CA ALA A 2 -4.93 -11.04 3.49
C ALA A 2 -4.85 -10.21 2.19
N ASP A 3 -5.89 -9.43 1.87
CA ASP A 3 -5.88 -8.52 0.71
C ASP A 3 -4.73 -7.48 0.77
N LEU A 4 -4.42 -6.96 1.96
CA LEU A 4 -3.30 -6.03 2.14
C LEU A 4 -1.94 -6.69 1.88
N ILE A 5 -1.78 -7.98 2.21
CA ILE A 5 -0.54 -8.74 1.91
C ILE A 5 -0.33 -8.78 0.40
N VAL A 6 -1.37 -9.13 -0.36
CA VAL A 6 -1.33 -9.19 -1.82
C VAL A 6 -1.01 -7.83 -2.41
N ARG A 7 -1.72 -6.77 -1.99
CA ARG A 7 -1.55 -5.42 -2.56
C ARG A 7 -0.22 -4.74 -2.24
N THR A 8 0.44 -5.16 -1.17
CA THR A 8 1.71 -4.55 -0.72
C THR A 8 2.92 -5.42 -0.97
N ALA A 9 2.72 -6.67 -1.39
CA ALA A 9 3.73 -7.72 -1.44
C ALA A 9 4.51 -7.90 -0.11
N ALA A 10 3.98 -7.40 1.01
CA ALA A 10 4.61 -7.52 2.32
C ALA A 10 4.21 -8.84 2.97
N ASN A 11 5.17 -9.53 3.60
CA ASN A 11 4.82 -10.70 4.41
C ASN A 11 3.95 -10.31 5.62
N GLY A 12 3.23 -11.28 6.18
CA GLY A 12 2.28 -11.05 7.27
C GLY A 12 2.90 -10.39 8.51
N ALA A 13 4.13 -10.76 8.89
CA ALA A 13 4.81 -10.18 10.05
C ALA A 13 5.17 -8.70 9.85
N THR A 14 5.74 -8.36 8.68
CA THR A 14 6.06 -6.98 8.29
C THR A 14 4.78 -6.14 8.23
N LEU A 15 3.75 -6.64 7.54
CA LEU A 15 2.50 -5.91 7.41
C LEU A 15 1.83 -5.66 8.76
N THR A 16 1.85 -6.65 9.67
CA THR A 16 1.31 -6.50 11.03
C THR A 16 2.02 -5.36 11.78
N ARG A 17 3.36 -5.34 11.76
CA ARG A 17 4.15 -4.27 12.39
C ARG A 17 3.88 -2.89 11.79
N VAL A 18 3.68 -2.82 10.48
CA VAL A 18 3.31 -1.56 9.79
C VAL A 18 1.92 -1.11 10.23
N VAL A 19 0.93 -2.00 10.21
CA VAL A 19 -0.44 -1.68 10.63
C VAL A 19 -0.47 -1.26 12.10
N ASP A 20 0.24 -1.96 12.99
CA ASP A 20 0.33 -1.60 14.41
C ASP A 20 0.90 -0.19 14.62
N ARG A 21 1.92 0.20 13.83
CA ARG A 21 2.46 1.57 13.84
C ARG A 21 1.48 2.61 13.28
N LEU A 22 0.70 2.25 12.27
CA LEU A 22 -0.35 3.13 11.75
C LEU A 22 -1.51 3.28 12.75
N VAL A 23 -1.83 2.24 13.52
CA VAL A 23 -2.81 2.29 14.61
C VAL A 23 -2.30 3.17 15.74
N SER A 24 -1.04 3.01 16.17
CA SER A 24 -0.45 3.80 17.27
C SER A 24 -0.38 5.30 16.96
N THR A 25 -0.35 5.68 15.68
CA THR A 25 -0.36 7.07 15.22
C THR A 25 -1.77 7.58 14.88
N ALA A 26 -2.80 6.78 15.15
CA ALA A 26 -4.20 7.02 14.80
C ALA A 26 -4.43 7.29 13.30
N ALA A 27 -3.56 6.79 12.43
CA ALA A 27 -3.70 6.89 10.98
C ALA A 27 -4.69 5.84 10.46
N VAL A 28 -4.72 4.65 11.06
CA VAL A 28 -5.69 3.60 10.75
C VAL A 28 -6.35 3.09 12.02
N TYR A 29 -7.47 2.40 11.86
CA TYR A 29 -8.09 1.60 12.91
C TYR A 29 -8.43 0.22 12.34
N ARG A 30 -8.57 -0.75 13.25
CA ARG A 30 -8.92 -2.13 12.91
C ARG A 30 -10.26 -2.49 13.50
N GLU A 31 -11.07 -3.19 12.73
CA GLU A 31 -12.31 -3.81 13.20
C GLU A 31 -12.21 -5.31 12.96
N VAL A 32 -12.71 -6.08 13.92
CA VAL A 32 -12.86 -7.53 13.79
C VAL A 32 -14.24 -7.78 13.17
N ASP A 33 -14.29 -8.57 12.10
CA ASP A 33 -15.56 -8.94 11.51
C ASP A 33 -16.43 -9.69 12.54
N LEU A 34 -17.70 -9.28 12.65
CA LEU A 34 -18.63 -9.82 13.64
C LEU A 34 -19.10 -11.24 13.28
N VAL A 35 -19.02 -11.61 11.99
CA VAL A 35 -19.37 -12.92 11.46
C VAL A 35 -18.17 -13.86 11.46
N ASP A 36 -17.00 -13.37 11.05
CA ASP A 36 -15.74 -14.11 11.16
C ASP A 36 -14.68 -13.34 11.95
N ARG A 37 -14.52 -13.68 13.22
CA ARG A 37 -13.55 -13.03 14.11
C ARG A 37 -12.08 -13.23 13.70
N ARG A 38 -11.81 -14.10 12.72
CA ARG A 38 -10.47 -14.31 12.15
C ARG A 38 -10.14 -13.26 11.08
N GLU A 39 -11.15 -12.55 10.56
CA GLU A 39 -10.96 -11.54 9.53
C GLU A 39 -10.91 -10.12 10.13
N ALA A 40 -9.69 -9.60 10.28
CA ALA A 40 -9.48 -8.20 10.65
C ALA A 40 -9.49 -7.30 9.41
N ARG A 41 -10.35 -6.29 9.42
CA ARG A 41 -10.42 -5.21 8.42
C ARG A 41 -9.70 -3.97 8.93
N VAL A 42 -8.99 -3.29 8.04
CA VAL A 42 -8.19 -2.09 8.37
C VAL A 42 -8.76 -0.92 7.58
N TYR A 43 -9.04 0.17 8.26
CA TYR A 43 -9.65 1.36 7.67
C TYR A 43 -8.81 2.61 7.98
N LEU A 44 -8.76 3.55 7.03
CA LEU A 44 -8.18 4.87 7.29
C LEU A 44 -9.07 5.66 8.26
N SER A 45 -8.45 6.28 9.25
CA SER A 45 -9.12 7.29 10.07
C SER A 45 -9.27 8.61 9.28
N ALA A 46 -10.00 9.58 9.83
CA ALA A 46 -10.03 10.94 9.27
C ALA A 46 -8.62 11.56 9.20
N ARG A 47 -7.81 11.34 10.26
CA ARG A 47 -6.41 11.77 10.32
C ARG A 47 -5.57 11.05 9.27
N GLY A 48 -5.75 9.74 9.10
CA GLY A 48 -5.08 8.95 8.07
C GLY A 48 -5.40 9.43 6.66
N ARG A 49 -6.66 9.73 6.37
CA ARG A 49 -7.07 10.29 5.07
C ARG A 49 -6.45 11.66 4.79
N ALA A 50 -6.33 12.52 5.81
CA ALA A 50 -5.67 13.81 5.67
C ALA A 50 -4.16 13.65 5.41
N LEU A 51 -3.51 12.75 6.16
CA LEU A 51 -2.10 12.42 5.97
C LEU A 51 -1.85 11.83 4.58
N HIS A 52 -2.66 10.85 4.16
CA HIS A 52 -2.56 10.23 2.84
C HIS A 52 -2.66 11.26 1.73
N ARG A 53 -3.66 12.14 1.75
CA ARG A 53 -3.80 13.20 0.72
C ARG A 53 -2.57 14.09 0.63
N ARG A 54 -2.02 14.49 1.78
CA ARG A 54 -0.82 15.33 1.81
C ARG A 54 0.41 14.60 1.27
N LEU A 55 0.57 13.31 1.59
CA LEU A 55 1.68 12.49 1.09
C LEU A 55 1.53 12.18 -0.40
N ALA A 56 0.30 11.88 -0.86
CA ALA A 56 0.01 11.61 -2.27
C ALA A 56 0.47 12.75 -3.16
N THR A 57 0.14 14.01 -2.81
CA THR A 57 0.61 15.18 -3.57
C THR A 57 2.14 15.29 -3.64
N VAL A 58 2.84 14.95 -2.55
CA VAL A 58 4.32 14.98 -2.54
C VAL A 58 4.88 13.85 -3.42
N VAL A 59 4.32 12.64 -3.30
CA VAL A 59 4.72 11.48 -4.10
C VAL A 59 4.48 11.73 -5.58
N GLU A 60 3.28 12.19 -5.96
CA GLU A 60 2.91 12.52 -7.34
C GLU A 60 3.86 13.56 -7.96
N GLU A 61 4.24 14.59 -7.20
CA GLU A 61 5.19 15.60 -7.68
C GLU A 61 6.58 15.00 -7.92
N HIS A 62 7.07 14.16 -7.00
CA HIS A 62 8.35 13.50 -7.17
C HIS A 62 8.34 12.47 -8.30
N GLU A 63 7.24 11.73 -8.47
CA GLU A 63 7.04 10.83 -9.62
C GLU A 63 7.08 11.64 -10.91
N ARG A 64 6.34 12.75 -11.01
CA ARG A 64 6.34 13.62 -12.19
C ARG A 64 7.75 14.13 -12.52
N ILE A 65 8.51 14.59 -11.52
CA ILE A 65 9.91 15.03 -11.71
C ILE A 65 10.79 13.88 -12.19
N PHE A 66 10.68 12.71 -11.55
CA PHE A 66 11.47 11.53 -11.92
C PHE A 66 11.18 11.09 -13.36
N LEU A 67 9.93 11.07 -13.77
CA LEU A 67 9.52 10.65 -15.12
C LEU A 67 9.91 11.66 -16.20
N GLY A 68 9.71 12.95 -15.92
CA GLY A 68 10.15 14.03 -16.81
C GLY A 68 11.67 14.04 -16.99
N GLY A 69 12.43 13.79 -15.92
CA GLY A 69 13.89 13.72 -15.98
C GLY A 69 14.43 12.51 -16.74
N ASN A 70 13.73 11.37 -16.67
CA ASN A 70 14.15 10.13 -17.34
C ASN A 70 13.56 9.93 -18.74
N HIS A 71 12.76 10.89 -19.26
CA HIS A 71 12.00 10.75 -20.52
C HIS A 71 11.19 9.43 -20.61
N LEU A 72 10.85 8.85 -19.47
CA LEU A 72 10.03 7.65 -19.43
C LEU A 72 8.59 8.10 -19.62
N PRO A 73 7.91 7.68 -20.71
CA PRO A 73 6.49 7.96 -20.84
C PRO A 73 5.75 7.32 -19.66
N GLU A 74 4.73 7.99 -19.13
CA GLU A 74 3.93 7.50 -18.00
C GLU A 74 3.45 6.04 -18.21
N ALA A 75 3.13 5.69 -19.45
CA ALA A 75 2.78 4.33 -19.85
C ALA A 75 3.90 3.28 -19.62
N ALA A 76 5.17 3.66 -19.70
CA ALA A 76 6.30 2.78 -19.39
C ALA A 76 6.40 2.49 -17.89
N VAL A 77 6.06 3.44 -17.04
CA VAL A 77 6.00 3.28 -15.58
C VAL A 77 4.89 2.32 -15.21
N HIS A 78 3.70 2.53 -15.79
CA HIS A 78 2.58 1.63 -15.57
C HIS A 78 2.94 0.19 -15.98
N ARG A 79 3.67 0.01 -17.10
CA ARG A 79 4.20 -1.31 -17.50
C ARG A 79 5.26 -1.86 -16.53
N LEU A 80 6.16 -1.04 -16.02
CA LEU A 80 7.17 -1.47 -15.05
C LEU A 80 6.55 -1.84 -13.69
N CYS A 81 5.61 -1.04 -13.18
CA CYS A 81 4.91 -1.31 -11.93
C CYS A 81 3.99 -2.53 -12.04
N SER A 82 3.25 -2.69 -13.15
CA SER A 82 2.44 -3.90 -13.40
C SER A 82 3.30 -5.14 -13.60
N ALA A 83 4.44 -5.03 -14.32
CA ALA A 83 5.40 -6.11 -14.43
C ALA A 83 6.05 -6.45 -13.08
N PHE A 84 6.34 -5.46 -12.24
CA PHE A 84 6.92 -5.68 -10.90
C PHE A 84 5.93 -6.42 -9.99
N LEU A 85 4.65 -6.02 -10.00
CA LEU A 85 3.60 -6.72 -9.26
C LEU A 85 3.40 -8.16 -9.77
N ALA A 86 3.37 -8.37 -11.09
CA ALA A 86 3.29 -9.71 -11.67
C ALA A 86 4.52 -10.57 -11.34
N VAL A 87 5.73 -9.99 -11.33
CA VAL A 87 6.97 -10.70 -10.96
C VAL A 87 6.98 -11.05 -9.48
N THR A 88 6.38 -10.22 -8.61
CA THR A 88 6.25 -10.57 -7.19
C THR A 88 5.20 -11.66 -6.93
N GLU A 89 4.12 -11.72 -7.71
CA GLU A 89 3.12 -12.80 -7.63
C GLU A 89 3.74 -14.16 -8.03
N VAL A 90 4.51 -14.20 -9.13
CA VAL A 90 5.18 -15.44 -9.59
C VAL A 90 6.17 -15.99 -8.54
N ARG A 91 6.75 -15.13 -7.69
CA ARG A 91 7.68 -15.55 -6.64
C ARG A 91 7.00 -16.03 -5.36
N ALA A 92 5.70 -15.82 -5.19
CA ALA A 92 4.96 -16.27 -4.01
C ALA A 92 4.46 -17.72 -4.13
N GLU A 93 4.63 -18.37 -5.29
CA GLU A 93 4.11 -19.71 -5.60
C GLU A 93 5.16 -20.86 -5.53
N HIS A 94 6.32 -20.65 -4.91
CA HIS A 94 7.36 -21.68 -4.69
C HIS A 94 7.79 -21.73 -3.22
#